data_AF-A0A1G6A2L3-F1
#
_entry.id   AF-A0A1G6A2L3-F1
#
_cell.length_a   1.000
_cell.length_b   1.000
_cell.length_c   1.000
_cell.angle_alpha   90.00
_cell.angle_beta   90.00
_cell.angle_gamma   90.00
#
_symmetry.space_group_name_H-M   'P 1'
#
loop_
_entity.id
_entity.type
_entity.pdbx_description
1 polymer ?
#
loop_
_entity_poly.entity_id
_entity_poly.type
_entity_poly.pdbx_seq_one_letter_code
_entity_poly.pdbx_strand_id
1 'polypeptide(L)'
;MSKVFVIPDVHLKPWIFDKAEELLSQNEYNKIVCLGDLVDDWDQEKNLGLYGETFDAVEEFIERHPNFLLCYGNHRSLSRQLSVN
;
A
#
# COMPACT_ATOMS: atom_id res chain seq x y z
N MET A 1 9.08 -21.86 12.16
CA MET A 1 7.98 -20.93 12.52
C MET A 1 7.85 -19.93 11.39
N SER A 2 6.65 -19.67 10.88
CA SER A 2 6.47 -18.71 9.78
C SER A 2 6.70 -17.28 10.28
N LYS A 3 7.45 -16.47 9.54
CA LYS A 3 7.64 -15.03 9.79
C LYS A 3 6.84 -14.23 8.78
N VAL A 4 6.05 -13.28 9.28
CA VAL A 4 5.23 -12.39 8.45
C VAL A 4 5.63 -10.95 8.72
N PHE A 5 5.89 -10.18 7.67
CA PHE A 5 6.08 -8.74 7.73
C PHE A 5 4.75 -8.06 7.46
N VAL A 6 4.38 -7.06 8.26
CA VAL A 6 3.09 -6.38 8.13
C VAL A 6 3.32 -4.90 7.87
N ILE A 7 2.70 -4.39 6.81
CA ILE A 7 2.61 -2.97 6.48
C ILE A 7 1.20 -2.51 6.82
N PRO A 8 1.00 -1.79 7.94
CA PRO A 8 -0.29 -1.19 8.27
C PRO A 8 -0.47 0.15 7.55
N ASP A 9 -1.72 0.50 7.24
CA ASP A 9 -2.22 1.87 7.01
C ASP A 9 -1.31 2.78 6.16
N VAL A 10 -1.36 2.60 4.83
CA VAL A 10 -0.48 3.36 3.93
C VAL A 10 -0.92 4.82 3.76
N HIS A 11 -2.23 5.10 3.68
CA HIS A 11 -2.81 6.45 3.72
C HIS A 11 -2.10 7.47 2.80
N LEU A 12 -1.96 7.13 1.51
CA LEU A 12 -1.27 7.91 0.47
C LEU A 12 0.20 8.29 0.79
N LYS A 13 0.92 7.45 1.54
CA LYS A 13 2.33 7.66 1.87
C LYS A 13 3.22 6.65 1.14
N PRO A 14 3.57 6.88 -0.15
CA PRO A 14 4.35 5.93 -0.95
C PRO A 14 5.70 5.56 -0.32
N TRP A 15 6.32 6.51 0.40
CA TRP A 15 7.60 6.31 1.10
C TRP A 15 7.58 5.18 2.15
N ILE A 16 6.42 4.71 2.59
CA ILE A 16 6.30 3.54 3.48
C ILE A 16 6.90 2.30 2.82
N PHE A 17 6.77 2.16 1.49
CA PHE A 17 7.34 1.02 0.76
C PHE A 17 8.87 1.07 0.74
N ASP A 18 9.47 2.25 0.62
CA ASP A 18 10.94 2.42 0.76
C ASP A 18 11.41 1.99 2.16
N LYS A 19 10.68 2.37 3.20
CA LYS A 19 10.97 1.93 4.58
C LYS A 19 10.74 0.44 4.78
N ALA A 20 9.75 -0.15 4.12
CA ALA A 20 9.57 -1.60 4.14
C ALA A 20 10.77 -2.31 3.49
N GLU A 21 11.27 -1.83 2.34
CA GLU A 21 12.45 -2.39 1.67
C GLU A 21 13.70 -2.32 2.56
N GLU A 22 13.94 -1.18 3.23
CA GLU A 22 15.06 -1.04 4.19
C GLU A 22 15.01 -2.15 5.26
N LEU A 23 13.83 -2.44 5.80
CA LEU A 23 13.65 -3.45 6.85
C LEU A 23 13.69 -4.89 6.32
N LEU A 24 13.11 -5.13 5.14
CA LEU A 24 13.14 -6.43 4.46
C LEU A 24 14.55 -6.82 4.03
N SER A 25 15.42 -5.85 3.75
CA SER A 25 16.84 -6.11 3.44
C SER A 25 17.62 -6.72 4.62
N GLN A 26 17.12 -6.55 5.84
CA GLN A 26 17.79 -7.00 7.06
C GLN A 26 17.36 -8.40 7.51
N ASN A 27 16.20 -8.89 7.06
CA ASN A 27 15.60 -10.13 7.54
C ASN A 27 14.74 -10.81 6.47
N GLU A 28 14.74 -12.14 6.44
CA GLU A 28 13.85 -12.91 5.57
C GLU A 28 12.46 -13.12 6.20
N TYR A 29 11.41 -12.93 5.39
CA TYR A 29 10.01 -13.15 5.76
C TYR A 29 9.32 -14.07 4.75
N ASN A 30 8.46 -14.96 5.24
CA ASN A 30 7.72 -15.89 4.39
C ASN A 30 6.61 -15.20 3.61
N LYS A 31 5.99 -14.19 4.23
CA LYS A 31 4.91 -13.38 3.64
C LYS A 31 5.06 -11.92 4.05
N ILE A 32 4.66 -11.04 3.14
CA ILE A 32 4.50 -9.62 3.40
C ILE A 32 3.01 -9.32 3.25
N VAL A 33 2.41 -8.66 4.22
CA VAL A 33 0.97 -8.36 4.22
C VAL A 33 0.77 -6.87 4.37
N CYS A 34 0.16 -6.24 3.38
CA CYS A 34 -0.32 -4.87 3.48
C CYS A 34 -1.79 -4.89 3.93
N LEU A 35 -2.09 -4.21 5.04
CA LEU A 35 -3.44 -4.15 5.62
C LEU A 35 -4.33 -3.05 5.02
N GLY A 36 -3.94 -2.49 3.87
CA GLY A 36 -4.80 -1.64 3.06
C GLY A 36 -4.73 -0.17 3.45
N ASP A 37 -5.90 0.50 3.36
CA ASP A 37 -6.08 1.95 3.47
C ASP A 37 -5.07 2.77 2.65
N LEU A 38 -4.70 2.24 1.48
CA LEU A 38 -3.79 2.86 0.52
C LEU A 38 -4.19 4.28 0.16
N VAL A 39 -5.51 4.51 0.05
CA VAL A 39 -6.13 5.71 -0.50
C VAL A 39 -7.02 6.45 0.52
N ASP A 40 -6.83 6.20 1.81
CA ASP A 40 -7.39 7.12 2.82
C ASP A 40 -6.61 8.43 2.73
N ASP A 41 -7.32 9.48 2.33
CA ASP A 41 -6.74 10.59 1.60
C ASP A 41 -6.58 11.87 2.42
N TRP A 42 -7.21 11.97 3.60
CA TRP A 42 -7.05 13.10 4.54
C TRP A 42 -6.96 14.48 3.83
N ASP A 43 -8.03 14.85 3.13
CA ASP A 43 -8.16 16.09 2.32
C ASP A 43 -7.28 16.14 1.04
N GLN A 44 -6.76 15.00 0.57
CA GLN A 44 -6.01 14.88 -0.69
C GLN A 44 -6.87 14.44 -1.87
N GLU A 45 -8.20 14.52 -1.81
CA GLU A 45 -9.09 13.88 -2.81
C GLU A 45 -8.90 14.38 -4.25
N LYS A 46 -8.23 15.52 -4.43
CA LYS A 46 -7.91 16.13 -5.72
C LYS A 46 -6.45 15.96 -6.15
N ASN A 47 -5.60 15.39 -5.30
CA ASN A 47 -4.17 15.23 -5.56
C ASN A 47 -3.90 13.96 -6.38
N LEU A 48 -4.34 13.94 -7.64
CA LEU A 48 -4.20 12.78 -8.51
C LEU A 48 -2.74 12.31 -8.68
N GLY A 49 -1.77 13.23 -8.57
CA GLY A 49 -0.35 12.88 -8.59
C GLY A 49 0.03 11.96 -7.43
N LEU A 50 -0.40 12.29 -6.21
CA LEU A 50 -0.13 11.48 -5.02
C LEU A 50 -0.79 10.10 -5.07
N TYR A 51 -1.99 9.99 -5.67
CA TYR A 51 -2.61 8.69 -5.90
C TYR A 51 -1.80 7.87 -6.90
N GLY A 52 -1.40 8.47 -8.03
CA GLY A 52 -0.53 7.82 -9.02
C GLY A 52 0.75 7.31 -8.39
N GLU A 53 1.49 8.18 -7.70
CA GLU A 53 2.73 7.82 -6.99
C GLU A 53 2.52 6.68 -5.97
N THR A 54 1.40 6.69 -5.25
CA THR A 54 1.07 5.62 -4.29
C THR A 54 0.78 4.30 -5.00
N PHE A 55 0.05 4.31 -6.12
CA PHE A 55 -0.24 3.10 -6.89
C PHE A 55 1.00 2.55 -7.58
N ASP A 56 1.82 3.41 -8.18
CA ASP A 56 3.09 3.03 -8.81
C ASP A 56 4.01 2.38 -7.78
N ALA A 57 4.13 2.97 -6.58
CA ALA A 57 4.93 2.38 -5.49
C ALA A 57 4.42 1.00 -5.05
N VAL A 58 3.10 0.79 -5.00
CA VAL A 58 2.49 -0.50 -4.67
C VAL A 58 2.74 -1.52 -5.79
N GLU A 59 2.60 -1.12 -7.05
CA GLU A 59 2.83 -1.98 -8.22
C GLU A 59 4.28 -2.46 -8.25
N GLU A 60 5.24 -1.54 -8.17
CA GLU A 60 6.67 -1.89 -8.10
C GLU A 60 6.98 -2.81 -6.93
N PHE A 61 6.37 -2.59 -5.76
CA PHE A 61 6.58 -3.43 -4.59
C PHE A 61 6.03 -4.85 -4.79
N ILE A 62 4.88 -4.99 -5.45
CA ILE A 62 4.30 -6.30 -5.82
C ILE A 62 5.22 -7.04 -6.79
N GLU A 63 5.77 -6.34 -7.78
CA GLU A 63 6.70 -6.94 -8.76
C GLU A 63 7.99 -7.44 -8.08
N ARG A 64 8.52 -6.69 -7.11
CA ARG A 64 9.71 -7.07 -6.34
C ARG A 64 9.45 -8.21 -5.35
N HIS A 65 8.24 -8.29 -4.79
CA HIS A 65 7.89 -9.21 -3.70
C HIS A 65 6.71 -10.12 -4.08
N PRO A 66 6.92 -11.25 -4.78
CA PRO A 66 5.84 -12.15 -5.20
C PRO A 66 5.13 -12.86 -4.03
N ASN A 67 5.67 -12.76 -2.80
CA ASN A 67 5.06 -13.25 -1.57
C ASN A 67 4.22 -12.18 -0.83
N PHE A 68 3.99 -11.02 -1.47
CA PHE A 68 3.14 -9.94 -0.99
C PHE A 68 1.65 -10.28 -1.09
N LEU A 69 0.89 -9.85 -0.09
CA LEU A 69 -0.58 -9.99 -0.04
C LEU A 69 -1.18 -8.63 0.33
N LEU A 70 -2.19 -8.20 -0.42
CA LEU A 70 -2.96 -7.00 -0.12
C LEU A 70 -4.31 -7.35 0.51
N CYS A 71 -4.55 -6.85 1.72
CA CYS A 71 -5.85 -6.82 2.34
C CYS A 71 -6.47 -5.45 2.12
N TYR A 72 -7.76 -5.41 1.78
CA TYR A 72 -8.47 -4.15 1.68
C TYR A 72 -8.76 -3.60 3.08
N GLY A 73 -8.43 -2.33 3.30
CA GLY A 73 -8.81 -1.61 4.50
C GLY A 73 -10.24 -1.06 4.41
N ASN A 74 -10.70 -0.42 5.49
CA ASN A 74 -12.06 0.10 5.63
C ASN A 74 -12.26 1.48 4.95
N HIS A 75 -11.20 2.24 4.72
CA HIS A 75 -11.24 3.52 4.01
C HIS A 75 -11.13 3.30 2.49
N ARG A 76 -12.06 2.53 1.92
CA ARG A 76 -12.05 2.21 0.49
C ARG A 76 -12.48 3.41 -0.36
N SER A 77 -11.58 3.90 -1.22
CA SER A 77 -11.94 4.56 -2.46
C SER A 77 -11.96 3.53 -3.60
N LEU A 78 -13.15 3.01 -3.90
CA LEU A 78 -13.47 2.48 -5.25
C LEU A 78 -14.91 2.84 -5.67
N SER A 79 -15.78 3.23 -4.72
CA SER A 79 -17.18 3.56 -4.97
C SER A 79 -17.52 5.05 -4.95
N ARG A 80 -16.61 5.95 -4.54
CA ARG A 80 -16.91 7.39 -4.42
C ARG A 80 -16.58 8.23 -5.66
N GLN A 81 -15.91 7.67 -6.66
CA GLN A 81 -15.61 8.33 -7.94
C GLN A 81 -16.47 7.85 -9.13
N LEU A 82 -17.26 6.78 -8.99
CA LEU A 82 -18.18 6.30 -10.04
C LEU A 82 -19.64 6.67 -9.78
N SER A 83 -19.93 7.45 -8.74
CA SER A 83 -21.22 8.11 -8.56
C SER A 83 -21.10 9.59 -8.93
N VAL A 84 -20.83 9.85 -10.20
CA VAL A 84 -21.04 11.17 -10.81
C VAL A 84 -21.91 10.92 -12.05
N ASN A 85 -23.19 11.29 -11.92
CA ASN A 85 -24.25 11.42 -12.94
C ASN A 85 -24.14 10.61 -14.23
#